data_AF-A0A7M2XQS8-F1
#
_entry.id   AF-A0A7M2XQS8-F1
#
_cell.length_a   1.000
_cell.length_b   1.000
_cell.length_c   1.000
_cell.angle_alpha   90.00
_cell.angle_beta   90.00
_cell.angle_gamma   90.00
#
_symmetry.space_group_name_H-M   'P 1'
#
loop_
_entity.id
_entity.type
_entity.pdbx_description
1 polymer ?
#
loop_
_entity_poly.entity_id
_entity_poly.type
_entity_poly.pdbx_seq_one_letter_code
_entity_poly.pdbx_strand_id
1 'polypeptide(L)'
;MSGFLRLEPEIIDEIVRICDIMLADFEKSRATTGNLLFADGFGDFDSAKQLAAGYRRKSAGTPESAKERVEQFIEVLTQLRDAFATGGEAFLDTESDWARQLAITDPDNGAGNGQQSAQ
;
A
#
# COMPACT_ATOMS: atom_id res chain seq x y z
N MET A 1 -14.52 33.61 6.90
CA MET A 1 -13.20 33.73 6.25
C MET A 1 -12.40 32.52 6.69
N SER A 2 -12.50 31.42 5.94
CA SER A 2 -11.66 30.24 6.18
C SER A 2 -10.24 30.62 5.80
N GLY A 3 -9.40 30.88 6.80
CA GLY A 3 -7.97 31.09 6.57
C GLY A 3 -7.39 29.77 6.08
N PHE A 4 -7.18 29.65 4.77
CA PHE A 4 -6.40 28.56 4.23
C PHE A 4 -4.99 28.67 4.83
N LEU A 5 -4.63 27.71 5.67
CA LEU A 5 -3.30 27.61 6.25
C LEU A 5 -2.39 27.14 5.12
N ARG A 6 -1.78 28.09 4.40
CA ARG A 6 -0.83 27.75 3.34
C ARG A 6 0.42 27.18 4.00
N LEU A 7 0.75 25.93 3.70
CA LEU A 7 1.98 25.31 4.20
C LEU A 7 3.19 26.13 3.75
N GLU A 8 4.16 26.29 4.64
CA GLU A 8 5.42 26.95 4.30
C GLU A 8 6.17 26.11 3.25
N PRO A 9 6.83 26.73 2.26
CA PRO A 9 7.50 26.00 1.18
C PRO A 9 8.50 24.94 1.68
N GLU A 10 9.21 25.24 2.76
CA GLU A 10 10.15 24.30 3.40
C GLU A 10 9.47 23.02 3.93
N ILE A 11 8.23 23.14 4.42
CA ILE A 11 7.43 22.01 4.89
C ILE A 11 6.94 21.17 3.71
N ILE A 12 6.53 21.82 2.61
CA ILE A 12 6.16 21.12 1.38
C ILE A 12 7.34 20.31 0.84
N ASP A 13 8.53 20.91 0.80
CA ASP A 13 9.75 20.25 0.34
C ASP A 13 10.12 19.04 1.22
N GLU A 14 9.93 19.14 2.54
CA GLU A 14 10.15 18.04 3.47
C GLU A 14 9.15 16.90 3.26
N ILE A 15 7.86 17.20 3.10
CA ILE A 15 6.83 16.19 2.87
C ILE A 15 7.07 15.47 1.53
N VAL A 16 7.39 16.20 0.47
CA VAL A 16 7.72 15.60 -0.84
C VAL A 16 8.92 14.67 -0.70
N ARG A 17 9.97 15.09 0.03
CA ARG A 17 11.14 14.25 0.29
C ARG A 17 10.79 12.97 1.05
N ILE A 18 9.92 13.05 2.06
CA ILE A 18 9.45 11.87 2.80
C ILE A 18 8.70 10.91 1.87
N CYS A 19 7.82 11.45 1.02
CA CYS A 19 7.11 10.64 0.04
C CYS A 19 8.07 9.93 -0.92
N ASP A 20 9.11 10.61 -1.41
CA ASP A 20 10.11 10.01 -2.29
C ASP A 20 10.90 8.87 -1.62
N ILE A 21 11.27 9.04 -0.35
CA ILE A 21 11.94 7.98 0.43
C ILE A 21 11.01 6.77 0.58
N MET A 22 9.76 7.00 0.97
CA MET A 22 8.77 5.93 1.14
C MET A 22 8.47 5.22 -0.19
N LEU A 23 8.34 5.95 -1.30
CA LEU A 23 8.15 5.38 -2.63
C LEU A 23 9.33 4.49 -3.04
N ALA A 24 10.57 4.92 -2.75
CA ALA A 24 11.75 4.11 -3.03
C ALA A 24 11.74 2.78 -2.25
N ASP A 25 11.25 2.77 -1.01
CA ASP A 25 11.13 1.56 -0.21
C ASP A 25 9.96 0.67 -0.65
N PHE A 26 8.85 1.26 -1.09
CA PHE A 26 7.75 0.50 -1.68
C PHE A 26 8.13 -0.13 -3.02
N GLU A 27 8.93 0.52 -3.87
CA GLU A 27 9.43 -0.10 -5.11
C GLU A 27 10.36 -1.30 -4.84
N LYS A 28 11.21 -1.23 -3.80
CA LYS A 28 11.98 -2.41 -3.34
C LYS A 28 11.05 -3.51 -2.83
N SER A 29 10.01 -3.14 -2.10
CA SER A 29 9.00 -4.08 -1.60
C SER A 29 8.25 -4.74 -2.74
N ARG A 30 7.93 -4.00 -3.80
CA ARG A 30 7.29 -4.50 -5.02
C ARG A 30 8.15 -5.53 -5.75
N ALA A 31 9.46 -5.27 -5.85
CA ALA A 31 10.40 -6.26 -6.38
C ALA A 31 10.42 -7.54 -5.50
N THR A 32 10.38 -7.37 -4.18
CA THR A 32 10.36 -8.49 -3.23
C THR A 32 9.06 -9.29 -3.31
N THR A 33 7.89 -8.64 -3.40
CA THR A 33 6.60 -9.32 -3.52
C THR A 33 6.46 -10.01 -4.87
N GLY A 34 7.06 -9.48 -5.94
CA GLY A 34 7.17 -10.15 -7.23
C GLY A 34 7.84 -11.53 -7.12
N ASN A 35 8.82 -11.69 -6.23
CA ASN A 35 9.50 -12.97 -6.03
C ASN A 35 8.62 -14.03 -5.35
N LEU A 36 7.55 -13.64 -4.66
CA LEU A 36 6.64 -14.59 -4.00
C LEU A 36 5.85 -15.46 -5.00
N LEU A 37 5.84 -15.08 -6.28
CA LEU A 37 5.25 -15.89 -7.36
C LEU A 37 6.05 -17.17 -7.64
N PHE A 38 7.35 -17.16 -7.33
CA PHE A 38 8.24 -18.30 -7.51
C PHE A 38 8.09 -19.29 -6.35
N ALA A 39 7.01 -20.09 -6.39
CA ALA A 39 6.72 -21.14 -5.44
C ALA A 39 7.36 -22.50 -5.82
N ASP A 40 8.46 -22.46 -6.55
CA ASP A 40 9.12 -23.63 -7.12
C ASP A 40 10.13 -24.17 -6.10
N GLY A 41 9.67 -25.10 -5.26
CA GLY A 41 10.48 -25.63 -4.15
C GLY A 41 9.71 -26.45 -3.13
N PHE A 42 8.37 -26.46 -3.18
CA PHE A 42 7.55 -27.25 -2.26
C PHE A 42 7.55 -28.77 -2.57
N GLY A 43 7.87 -29.18 -3.80
CA GLY A 43 7.86 -30.58 -4.25
C GLY A 43 6.56 -31.00 -4.95
N ASP A 44 6.45 -32.29 -5.29
CA ASP A 44 5.41 -32.80 -6.21
C ASP A 44 4.23 -33.49 -5.53
N PHE A 45 4.27 -33.66 -4.21
CA PHE A 45 3.12 -34.18 -3.45
C PHE A 45 1.91 -33.25 -3.58
N ASP A 46 0.69 -33.79 -3.50
CA ASP A 46 -0.52 -32.98 -3.64
C ASP A 46 -0.62 -31.86 -2.60
N SER A 47 -0.14 -32.11 -1.37
CA SER A 47 -0.04 -31.09 -0.32
C SER A 47 0.93 -29.96 -0.68
N ALA A 48 2.05 -30.29 -1.32
CA ALA A 48 3.03 -29.31 -1.79
C ALA A 48 2.47 -28.43 -2.91
N LYS A 49 1.72 -29.03 -3.86
CA LYS A 49 1.03 -28.29 -4.92
C LYS A 49 -0.04 -27.35 -4.36
N GLN A 50 -0.80 -27.80 -3.35
CA GLN A 50 -1.79 -26.96 -2.67
C GLN A 50 -1.13 -25.79 -1.92
N LEU A 51 0.00 -26.03 -1.25
CA LEU A 51 0.77 -25.00 -0.58
C LEU A 51 1.30 -23.95 -1.58
N ALA A 52 1.91 -24.40 -2.68
CA ALA A 52 2.37 -23.54 -3.76
C ALA A 52 1.23 -22.67 -4.32
N ALA A 53 0.05 -23.27 -4.56
CA ALA A 53 -1.13 -22.54 -5.01
C ALA A 53 -1.61 -21.50 -3.98
N GLY A 54 -1.56 -21.83 -2.68
CA GLY A 54 -1.89 -20.90 -1.60
C GLY A 54 -0.95 -19.69 -1.55
N TYR A 55 0.36 -19.93 -1.65
CA TYR A 55 1.37 -18.86 -1.71
C TYR A 55 1.16 -17.98 -2.94
N ARG A 56 0.94 -18.57 -4.12
CA ARG A 56 0.67 -17.81 -5.35
C ARG A 56 -0.56 -16.90 -5.19
N ARG A 57 -1.66 -17.40 -4.63
CA ARG A 57 -2.86 -16.58 -4.36
C ARG A 57 -2.60 -15.43 -3.39
N LYS A 58 -1.80 -15.64 -2.34
CA LYS A 58 -1.43 -14.58 -1.40
C LYS A 58 -0.47 -13.57 -2.03
N SER A 59 0.34 -14.01 -2.99
CA SER A 59 1.35 -13.16 -3.64
C SER A 59 0.75 -12.19 -4.66
N ALA A 60 -0.14 -12.67 -5.53
CA ALA A 60 -0.75 -11.86 -6.57
C ALA A 60 -2.12 -12.41 -7.05
N GLY A 61 -2.83 -11.58 -7.82
CA GLY A 61 -4.05 -11.95 -8.53
C GLY A 61 -5.35 -11.54 -7.84
N THR A 62 -5.29 -10.92 -6.66
CA THR A 62 -6.45 -10.29 -6.01
C THR A 62 -6.10 -8.89 -5.47
N PRO A 63 -7.08 -8.00 -5.25
CA PRO A 63 -6.81 -6.67 -4.69
C PRO A 63 -6.10 -6.69 -3.33
N GLU A 64 -6.28 -7.76 -2.55
CA GLU A 64 -5.71 -7.94 -1.21
C GLU A 64 -4.38 -8.69 -1.21
N SER A 65 -3.95 -9.21 -2.37
CA SER A 65 -2.68 -9.92 -2.48
C SER A 65 -1.49 -8.97 -2.39
N ALA A 66 -0.35 -9.50 -1.94
CA ALA A 66 0.76 -8.67 -1.46
C ALA A 66 1.31 -7.71 -2.53
N LYS A 67 1.43 -8.18 -3.78
CA LYS A 67 1.89 -7.35 -4.89
C LYS A 67 0.92 -6.21 -5.16
N GLU A 68 -0.36 -6.50 -5.29
CA GLU A 68 -1.42 -5.54 -5.61
C GLU A 68 -1.58 -4.50 -4.51
N ARG A 69 -1.46 -4.88 -3.23
CA ARG A 69 -1.46 -3.94 -2.11
C ARG A 69 -0.28 -2.98 -2.16
N VAL A 70 0.93 -3.48 -2.43
CA VAL A 70 2.12 -2.62 -2.58
C VAL A 70 1.94 -1.66 -3.77
N GLU A 71 1.40 -2.14 -4.90
CA GLU A 71 1.12 -1.28 -6.07
C GLU A 71 0.07 -0.20 -5.76
N GLN A 72 -1.00 -0.54 -5.01
CA GLN A 72 -1.98 0.44 -4.53
C GLN A 72 -1.35 1.49 -3.61
N PHE A 73 -0.48 1.10 -2.69
CA PHE A 73 0.24 2.05 -1.82
C PHE A 73 1.15 2.99 -2.63
N ILE A 74 1.87 2.46 -3.63
CA ILE A 74 2.71 3.28 -4.53
C ILE A 74 1.84 4.30 -5.26
N GLU A 75 0.69 3.89 -5.78
CA GLU A 75 -0.23 4.77 -6.50
C GLU A 75 -0.73 5.91 -5.61
N VAL A 76 -1.28 5.60 -4.44
CA VAL A 76 -1.84 6.61 -3.53
C VAL A 76 -0.74 7.55 -3.01
N LEU A 77 0.43 7.02 -2.66
CA LEU A 77 1.55 7.84 -2.19
C LEU A 77 2.13 8.73 -3.29
N THR A 78 2.10 8.28 -4.54
CA THR A 78 2.46 9.09 -5.70
C THR A 78 1.50 10.26 -5.88
N GLN A 79 0.19 10.01 -5.78
CA GLN A 79 -0.82 11.07 -5.85
C GLN A 79 -0.65 12.09 -4.71
N LEU A 80 -0.38 11.61 -3.49
CA LEU A 80 -0.11 12.47 -2.33
C LEU A 80 1.09 13.38 -2.56
N ARG A 81 2.22 12.81 -3.02
CA ARG A 81 3.43 13.57 -3.34
C ARG A 81 3.16 14.65 -4.38
N ASP A 82 2.51 14.28 -5.48
CA ASP A 82 2.28 15.19 -6.62
C ASP A 82 1.38 16.37 -6.21
N ALA A 83 0.42 16.13 -5.33
CA ALA A 83 -0.41 17.19 -4.80
C ALA A 83 0.34 18.18 -3.90
N PHE A 84 1.23 17.69 -3.04
CA PHE A 84 2.12 18.55 -2.27
C PHE A 84 3.07 19.34 -3.18
N ALA A 85 3.67 18.67 -4.18
CA ALA A 85 4.57 19.30 -5.14
C ALA A 85 3.89 20.41 -5.97
N THR A 86 2.57 20.33 -6.19
CA THR A 86 1.79 21.37 -6.89
C THR A 86 1.46 22.58 -5.99
N GLY A 87 2.03 22.64 -4.78
CA GLY A 87 1.92 23.79 -3.87
C GLY A 87 0.87 23.62 -2.76
N GLY A 88 0.47 22.38 -2.44
CA GLY A 88 -0.39 22.05 -1.30
C GLY A 88 -1.88 22.39 -1.46
N GLU A 89 -2.26 23.23 -2.42
CA GLU A 89 -3.69 23.55 -2.68
C GLU A 89 -4.47 22.31 -3.12
N ALA A 90 -3.89 21.47 -3.98
CA ALA A 90 -4.50 20.20 -4.37
C ALA A 90 -4.64 19.24 -3.18
N PHE A 91 -3.75 19.32 -2.18
CA PHE A 91 -3.86 18.54 -0.95
C PHE A 91 -5.06 18.95 -0.12
N LEU A 92 -5.30 20.26 0.05
CA LEU A 92 -6.43 20.76 0.83
C LEU A 92 -7.78 20.38 0.22
N ASP A 93 -7.87 20.28 -1.10
CA ASP A 93 -9.11 19.89 -1.79
C ASP A 93 -9.44 18.39 -1.66
N THR A 94 -8.47 17.54 -1.30
CA THR A 94 -8.63 16.08 -1.41
C THR A 94 -8.12 15.27 -0.19
N GLU A 95 -7.64 15.93 0.86
CA GLU A 95 -7.08 15.31 2.08
C GLU A 95 -7.92 14.14 2.62
N SER A 96 -9.25 14.35 2.72
CA SER A 96 -10.16 13.34 3.28
C SER A 96 -10.30 12.07 2.42
N ASP A 97 -10.07 12.16 1.11
CA ASP A 97 -10.19 11.02 0.21
C ASP A 97 -8.92 10.18 0.21
N TRP A 98 -7.73 10.80 0.34
CA TRP A 98 -6.47 10.06 0.45
C TRP A 98 -6.32 9.36 1.80
N ALA A 99 -6.68 10.02 2.89
CA ALA A 99 -6.69 9.38 4.21
C ALA A 99 -7.57 8.12 4.21
N ARG A 100 -8.72 8.18 3.53
CA ARG A 100 -9.62 7.03 3.34
C ARG A 100 -8.97 5.94 2.46
N GLN A 101 -8.35 6.31 1.34
CA GLN A 101 -7.69 5.34 0.45
C GLN A 101 -6.52 4.63 1.14
N LEU A 102 -5.69 5.36 1.90
CA LEU A 102 -4.63 4.78 2.72
C LEU A 102 -5.18 3.82 3.77
N ALA A 103 -6.25 4.22 4.49
CA ALA A 103 -6.89 3.37 5.49
C ALA A 103 -7.48 2.08 4.89
N ILE A 104 -8.01 2.12 3.66
CA ILE A 104 -8.52 0.92 2.95
C ILE A 104 -7.38 -0.02 2.52
N THR A 105 -6.19 0.55 2.26
CA THR A 105 -5.02 -0.20 1.82
C THR A 105 -4.31 -0.86 3.01
N ASP A 106 -4.48 -0.33 4.22
CA ASP A 106 -4.01 -0.93 5.47
C ASP A 106 -4.72 -2.28 5.76
N PRO A 107 -3.97 -3.41 5.81
CA PRO A 107 -4.54 -4.72 6.07
C PRO A 107 -5.15 -4.90 7.48
N ASP A 108 -4.80 -4.06 8.47
CA ASP A 108 -5.35 -4.20 9.84
C ASP A 108 -6.75 -3.60 10.01
N ASN A 109 -7.25 -2.81 9.04
CA ASN A 109 -8.61 -2.25 9.10
C ASN A 109 -9.73 -3.25 8.77
N GLY A 110 -9.38 -4.48 8.35
CA GLY A 110 -10.34 -5.56 8.04
C GLY A 110 -10.26 -6.79 8.95
N ALA A 111 -9.28 -6.86 9.85
CA ALA A 111 -9.11 -8.00 10.76
C ALA A 111 -10.05 -7.91 11.98
N GLY A 112 -11.35 -7.92 11.72
CA GLY A 112 -12.36 -8.13 12.76
C GLY A 112 -12.22 -9.54 13.37
N ASN A 113 -11.77 -9.59 14.62
CA ASN A 113 -11.91 -10.67 15.61
C ASN A 113 -12.67 -11.93 15.14
N GLY A 114 -11.93 -12.88 14.56
CA GLY A 114 -12.39 -14.24 14.27
C GLY A 114 -11.97 -15.25 15.35
N GLN A 115 -12.20 -14.95 16.63
CA GLN A 115 -12.11 -15.93 17.73
C GLN A 115 -13.49 -16.18 18.32
N GLN A 116 -14.34 -16.91 17.59
CA GLN A 116 -15.45 -17.67 18.16
C GLN A 116 -15.64 -18.95 17.35
N SER A 117 -15.19 -20.07 17.91
CA SER A 117 -15.78 -21.42 17.79
C SER A 117 -14.91 -22.42 18.55
N ALA A 118 -15.14 -22.52 19.85
CA ALA A 118 -14.84 -23.72 20.61
C ALA A 118 -16.07 -24.00 21.48
N GLN A 119 -17.00 -24.78 20.95
CA GLN A 119 -17.94 -25.63 21.68
C GLN A 119 -18.09 -26.92 20.89
#